data_AF-A0A5A7MIA2-F1
#
_entry.id   AF-A0A5A7MIA2-F1
#
_cell.length_a   1.000
_cell.length_b   1.000
_cell.length_c   1.000
_cell.angle_alpha   90.00
_cell.angle_beta   90.00
_cell.angle_gamma   90.00
#
_symmetry.space_group_name_H-M   'P 1'
#
loop_
_entity.id
_entity.type
_entity.pdbx_description
1 polymer ?
#
loop_
_entity_poly.entity_id
_entity_poly.type
_entity_poly.pdbx_seq_one_letter_code
_entity_poly.pdbx_strand_id
1 'polypeptide(L)' 'MAVWRRGRPQELLHHSDQGSQYTSEHFQRLPNEQGIVCSMSRAGEVWDNSAMESFFSSLKTERTARKVYR' A
#
# COMPACT_ATOMS: atom_id res chain seq x y z
N MET A 1 3.47 -13.35 2.13
CA MET A 1 2.78 -12.26 1.39
C MET A 1 1.34 -12.65 1.07
N ALA A 2 0.46 -11.67 0.85
CA ALA A 2 -0.96 -11.90 0.56
C ALA A 2 -1.17 -12.82 -0.65
N VAL A 3 -0.35 -12.67 -1.70
CA VAL A 3 -0.38 -13.49 -2.92
C VAL A 3 -0.25 -14.99 -2.63
N TRP A 4 0.57 -15.40 -1.65
CA TRP A 4 0.75 -16.81 -1.29
C TRP A 4 -0.38 -17.33 -0.40
N ARG A 5 -0.93 -16.48 0.48
CA ARG A 5 -1.99 -16.88 1.43
C ARG A 5 -3.37 -16.96 0.77
N ARG A 6 -3.56 -16.26 -0.36
CA ARG A 6 -4.86 -16.13 -1.04
C ARG A 6 -4.95 -16.91 -2.35
N GLY A 7 -4.03 -17.83 -2.61
CA GLY A 7 -4.12 -18.72 -3.78
C GLY A 7 -3.80 -18.08 -5.12
N ARG A 8 -2.98 -17.01 -5.15
CA ARG A 8 -2.49 -16.34 -6.38
C ARG A 8 -3.62 -15.91 -7.35
N PRO A 9 -4.51 -15.00 -6.91
CA PRO A 9 -5.56 -14.47 -7.78
C PRO A 9 -4.98 -13.80 -9.03
N GLN A 10 -5.70 -13.88 -10.14
CA GLN A 10 -5.33 -13.25 -11.42
C GLN A 10 -5.81 -11.79 -11.47
N GLU A 11 -5.26 -11.01 -12.40
CA GLU A 11 -5.72 -9.64 -12.69
C GLU A 11 -5.69 -8.70 -11.48
N LEU A 12 -4.65 -8.83 -10.66
CA LEU A 12 -4.48 -8.01 -9.46
C LEU A 12 -3.94 -6.62 -9.79
N LEU A 13 -4.49 -5.62 -9.11
CA LEU A 13 -3.99 -4.26 -9.11
C LEU A 13 -3.51 -3.87 -7.71
N HIS A 14 -2.28 -3.39 -7.62
CA HIS A 14 -1.72 -2.78 -6.43
C HIS A 14 -1.71 -1.27 -6.64
N HIS A 15 -2.58 -0.56 -5.92
CA HIS A 15 -2.60 0.91 -5.93
C HIS A 15 -1.81 1.47 -4.74
N SER A 16 -0.92 2.43 -4.98
CA SER A 16 -0.12 3.12 -3.97
C SER A 16 0.09 4.60 -4.30
N ASP A 17 0.61 5.37 -3.35
CA ASP A 17 1.18 6.68 -3.68
C ASP A 17 2.55 6.54 -4.38
N GLN A 18 3.18 7.68 -4.73
CA GLN A 18 4.49 7.75 -5.40
C GLN A 18 5.70 7.76 -4.45
N GLY A 19 5.53 7.31 -3.21
CA GLY A 19 6.60 7.21 -2.23
C GLY A 19 7.80 6.43 -2.74
N SER A 20 9.00 6.77 -2.25
CA SER A 20 10.27 6.17 -2.68
C SER A 20 10.31 4.65 -2.56
N GLN A 21 9.62 4.10 -1.57
CA GLN A 21 9.48 2.66 -1.40
C GLN A 21 8.77 2.01 -2.61
N TYR A 22 7.62 2.57 -3.02
CA TYR A 22 6.80 2.02 -4.09
C TYR A 22 7.35 2.32 -5.47
N THR A 23 8.07 3.43 -5.64
CA THR A 23 8.73 3.79 -6.91
C THR A 23 10.07 3.08 -7.11
N SER A 24 10.63 2.43 -6.08
CA SER A 24 11.89 1.71 -6.18
C SER A 24 11.83 0.52 -7.15
N GLU A 25 12.92 0.29 -7.89
CA GLU A 25 13.05 -0.89 -8.77
C GLU A 25 12.88 -2.19 -7.97
N HIS A 26 13.48 -2.25 -6.78
CA HIS A 26 13.41 -3.43 -5.93
C HIS A 26 11.97 -3.79 -5.58
N PHE A 27 11.15 -2.79 -5.25
CA PHE A 27 9.73 -3.02 -5.03
C PHE A 27 9.04 -3.42 -6.33
N GLN A 28 9.22 -2.69 -7.44
CA GLN A 28 8.50 -2.91 -8.70
C GLN A 28 8.77 -4.27 -9.37
N ARG A 29 9.95 -4.87 -9.15
CA ARG A 29 10.27 -6.20 -9.69
C ARG A 29 9.34 -7.29 -9.16
N LEU A 30 9.04 -7.26 -7.87
CA LEU A 30 8.27 -8.30 -7.20
C LEU A 30 6.80 -8.41 -7.66
N PRO A 31 5.98 -7.34 -7.73
CA PRO A 31 4.62 -7.40 -8.27
C PRO A 31 4.64 -7.75 -9.75
N ASN A 32 5.61 -7.27 -10.53
CA ASN A 32 5.75 -7.65 -11.95
C ASN A 32 5.98 -9.17 -12.12
N GLU A 33 6.89 -9.76 -11.34
CA GLU A 33 7.13 -11.22 -11.32
C GLU A 33 5.90 -12.03 -10.88
N GLN A 34 4.95 -11.42 -10.16
CA GLN A 34 3.69 -12.04 -9.78
C GLN A 34 2.52 -11.69 -10.71
N GLY A 35 2.74 -10.96 -11.81
CA GLY A 35 1.69 -10.54 -12.73
C GLY A 35 0.72 -9.50 -12.16
N ILE A 36 1.16 -8.71 -11.18
CA ILE A 36 0.36 -7.68 -10.51
C ILE A 36 0.63 -6.33 -11.17
N VAL A 37 -0.43 -5.62 -11.54
CA VAL A 37 -0.34 -4.27 -12.11
C VAL A 37 -0.14 -3.26 -10.98
N CYS A 38 0.96 -2.51 -11.01
CA CYS A 38 1.14 -1.37 -10.12
C CYS A 38 0.45 -0.14 -10.72
N SER A 39 -0.44 0.47 -9.95
CA SER A 39 -1.08 1.75 -10.22
C SER A 39 -0.61 2.73 -9.15
N MET A 40 -0.31 3.97 -9.55
CA MET A 40 0.11 4.99 -8.59
C MET A 40 -0.72 6.26 -8.72
N SER A 41 -1.03 6.88 -7.60
CA SER A 41 -1.68 8.19 -7.55
C SER A 41 -0.83 9.25 -8.27
N ARG A 42 -1.46 10.30 -8.79
CA ARG A 42 -0.72 11.43 -9.39
C ARG A 42 -0.02 12.25 -8.31
N ALA A 43 1.14 12.82 -8.62
CA ALA A 43 1.80 13.78 -7.73
C ALA A 43 0.86 14.95 -7.40
N GLY A 44 0.69 15.22 -6.10
CA GLY A 44 -0.19 16.28 -5.61
C GLY A 44 -1.69 15.94 -5.60
N GLU A 45 -2.06 14.71 -5.93
CA GLU A 45 -3.45 14.22 -5.90
C GLU A 45 -3.65 13.37 -4.63
N VAL A 46 -4.17 14.00 -3.58
CA VAL A 46 -4.35 13.38 -2.25
C VAL A 46 -5.63 12.53 -2.17
N TRP A 47 -6.60 12.76 -3.06
CA TRP A 47 -7.90 12.10 -2.97
C TRP A 47 -7.81 10.61 -3.26
N ASP A 48 -6.96 10.19 -4.20
CA ASP A 48 -6.70 8.78 -4.50
C ASP A 48 -6.25 7.99 -3.25
N ASN A 49 -5.37 8.58 -2.42
CA ASN A 49 -4.83 7.92 -1.23
C ASN A 49 -5.65 8.17 0.05
N SER A 50 -6.62 9.09 0.02
CA SER A 50 -7.37 9.56 1.20
C SER A 50 -8.01 8.43 2.03
N ALA A 51 -8.49 7.37 1.38
CA ALA A 51 -9.09 6.22 2.05
C ALA A 51 -8.07 5.45 2.90
N MET A 52 -6.86 5.25 2.37
CA MET A 52 -5.77 4.59 3.09
C MET A 52 -5.24 5.47 4.23
N GLU A 53 -5.11 6.77 4.01
CA GLU A 53 -4.71 7.72 5.07
C GLU A 53 -5.71 7.73 6.23
N SER A 54 -7.01 7.76 5.91
CA SER A 54 -8.09 7.71 6.90
C SER A 54 -8.03 6.42 7.72
N PHE A 55 -7.87 5.28 7.05
CA PHE A 55 -7.73 3.98 7.73
C PHE A 55 -6.53 3.97 8.69
N PHE A 56 -5.35 4.39 8.25
CA PHE A 56 -4.16 4.40 9.10
C PHE A 56 -4.23 5.43 10.22
N SER A 57 -4.95 6.54 10.03
CA SER A 57 -5.23 7.51 11.09
C SER A 57 -6.04 6.88 12.21
N SER A 58 -7.15 6.22 11.87
CA SER A 58 -7.98 5.49 12.83
C SER A 58 -7.19 4.39 13.53
N LEU A 59 -6.46 3.57 12.77
CA LEU A 59 -5.66 2.46 13.31
C LEU A 59 -4.58 2.95 14.29
N LYS A 60 -3.88 4.03 13.97
CA LYS A 60 -2.88 4.63 14.87
C LYS A 60 -3.55 5.15 16.13
N THR A 61 -4.65 5.89 15.99
CA THR A 61 -5.39 6.45 17.12
C THR A 61 -5.85 5.35 18.07
N GLU A 62 -6.51 4.31 17.57
CA GLU A 62 -6.96 3.19 18.39
C GLU A 62 -5.80 2.46 19.08
N ARG A 63 -4.65 2.34 18.40
CA ARG A 63 -3.48 1.63 18.94
C ARG A 63 -2.72 2.43 20.00
N THR A 64 -2.61 3.74 19.85
CA THR A 64 -1.77 4.60 20.72
C THR A 64 -2.57 5.35 21.79
N ALA A 65 -3.89 5.48 21.66
CA ALA A 65 -4.73 6.27 22.57
C ALA A 65 -4.57 5.94 24.06
N ARG A 66 -4.14 4.71 24.39
CA ARG A 66 -3.91 4.27 25.78
C ARG A 66 -2.52 3.71 26.03
N LYS A 67 -1.57 3.90 25.10
CA LYS A 67 -0.24 3.29 25.17
C LYS A 67 0.84 4.23 24.67
N VAL A 68 1.77 4.55 25.57
CA VAL A 68 3.01 5.28 25.24
C VAL A 68 4.10 4.26 24.93
N TYR A 69 4.69 4.37 23.75
CA TYR A 69 5.85 3.59 23.35
C TYR A 69 7.12 4.34 23.78
N ARG A 70 8.02 3.68 24.51
CA ARG A 70 9.34 4.19 24.92
C ARG A 70 10.43 3.41 24.21
#